data_AF-A0A8X6H4G7-F1
#
_entry.id   AF-A0A8X6H4G7-F1
#
_cell.length_a   1.000
_cell.length_b   1.000
_cell.length_c   1.000
_cell.angle_alpha   90.00
_cell.angle_beta   90.00
_cell.angle_gamma   90.00
#
_symmetry.space_group_name_H-M   'P 1'
#
loop_
_entity.id
_entity.type
_entity.pdbx_description
1 polymer ?
#
loop_
_entity_poly.entity_id
_entity_poly.type
_entity_poly.pdbx_seq_one_letter_code
_entity_poly.pdbx_strand_id
1 'polypeptide(L)'
;MWKVLNHADVKNFYSAHSIKWNYIIERAAWWGGFYERMVRSVKVALRKTLGKSSLTTEQLSTVLTEIEGMINSRPITYVGSETEEPIPLTPAHFIIGKRITSLPPVRLHLDSNLYQKMLN
;
A
#
# COMPACT_ATOMS: atom_id res chain seq x y z
N MET A 1 2.72 -25.29 2.47
CA MET A 1 3.45 -24.03 2.70
C MET A 1 4.95 -24.26 2.97
N TRP A 2 5.35 -24.98 4.02
CA TRP A 2 6.78 -25.20 4.35
C TRP A 2 7.60 -25.92 3.27
N LYS A 3 6.99 -26.86 2.54
CA LYS A 3 7.64 -27.54 1.42
C LYS A 3 7.94 -26.58 0.25
N VAL A 4 7.09 -25.58 0.04
CA VAL A 4 7.25 -24.57 -1.03
C VAL A 4 8.36 -23.59 -0.69
N LEU A 5 8.38 -23.08 0.56
CA LEU A 5 9.45 -22.18 1.02
C LEU A 5 10.83 -22.84 1.03
N ASN A 6 10.88 -24.18 1.14
CA ASN A 6 12.12 -24.94 1.10
C ASN A 6 12.56 -25.36 -0.31
N HIS A 7 11.76 -25.08 -1.33
CA HIS A 7 12.11 -25.40 -2.71
C HIS A 7 13.37 -24.65 -3.14
N ALA A 8 14.23 -25.30 -3.93
CA ALA A 8 15.52 -24.75 -4.35
C ALA A 8 15.34 -23.40 -5.06
N ASP A 9 14.37 -23.31 -5.97
CA ASP A 9 14.09 -22.07 -6.73
C ASP A 9 13.69 -20.91 -5.82
N VAL A 10 12.91 -21.18 -4.77
CA VAL A 10 12.46 -20.16 -3.82
C VAL A 10 13.63 -19.69 -2.94
N LYS A 11 14.50 -20.60 -2.50
CA LYS A 11 15.73 -20.25 -1.78
C LYS A 11 16.70 -19.44 -2.64
N ASN A 12 16.87 -19.84 -3.90
CA ASN A 12 17.70 -19.12 -4.87
C ASN A 12 17.16 -17.70 -5.11
N PHE A 13 15.84 -17.56 -5.23
CA PHE A 13 15.19 -16.26 -5.35
C PHE A 13 15.48 -15.35 -4.15
N TYR A 14 15.32 -15.85 -2.92
CA TYR A 14 15.61 -15.05 -1.72
C TYR A 14 17.09 -14.67 -1.63
N SER A 15 17.99 -15.59 -1.96
CA SER A 15 19.44 -15.32 -1.97
C SER A 15 19.81 -14.26 -3.00
N ALA A 16 19.26 -14.33 -4.21
CA ALA A 16 19.54 -13.38 -5.29
C ALA A 16 19.04 -11.97 -4.97
N HIS A 17 17.94 -11.84 -4.22
CA HIS A 17 17.35 -10.55 -3.85
C HIS A 17 17.76 -10.07 -2.45
N SER A 18 18.73 -10.73 -1.80
CA SER A 18 19.14 -10.41 -0.41
C SER A 18 17.97 -10.41 0.60
N ILE A 19 16.97 -11.26 0.36
CA ILE A 19 15.79 -11.39 1.23
C ILE A 19 16.11 -12.40 2.33
N LYS A 20 16.08 -11.95 3.59
CA LYS A 20 16.20 -12.82 4.76
C LYS A 20 14.82 -13.24 5.25
N TRP A 21 14.53 -14.54 5.19
CA TRP A 21 13.31 -15.09 5.76
C TRP A 21 13.45 -15.26 7.28
N ASN A 22 12.54 -14.69 8.06
CA ASN A 22 12.50 -14.84 9.51
C ASN A 22 11.17 -15.50 9.92
N TYR A 23 11.24 -16.52 10.77
CA TYR A 23 10.06 -17.22 11.29
C TYR A 23 9.59 -16.58 12.59
N ILE A 24 8.27 -16.58 12.81
CA ILE A 24 7.71 -16.27 14.13
C ILE A 24 8.06 -17.41 15.10
N ILE A 25 8.29 -17.06 16.36
CA ILE A 25 8.60 -18.03 17.41
C ILE A 25 7.37 -18.92 17.63
N GLU A 26 7.60 -20.23 17.77
CA GLU A 26 6.53 -21.18 18.10
C GLU A 26 5.83 -20.77 19.41
N ARG A 27 4.50 -20.91 19.44
CA ARG A 27 3.63 -20.52 20.59
C ARG A 27 3.59 -19.03 20.91
N ALA A 28 4.25 -18.18 20.13
CA ALA A 28 4.21 -16.73 20.29
C ALA A 28 3.15 -16.09 19.38
N ALA A 29 1.88 -16.47 19.54
CA ALA A 29 0.78 -16.07 18.64
C ALA A 29 0.65 -14.54 18.46
N TRP A 30 1.03 -13.76 19.48
CA TRP A 30 1.00 -12.30 19.42
C TRP A 30 1.94 -11.71 18.36
N TRP A 31 3.01 -12.41 17.96
CA TRP A 31 3.89 -11.98 16.85
C TRP A 31 3.16 -11.97 15.51
N GLY A 32 2.15 -12.85 15.34
CA GLY A 32 1.31 -12.90 14.14
C GLY A 32 0.19 -11.87 14.13
N GLY A 33 -0.17 -11.30 15.28
CA GLY A 33 -1.39 -10.50 15.46
C GLY A 33 -1.44 -9.24 14.60
N PHE A 34 -0.30 -8.66 14.21
CA PHE A 34 -0.26 -7.57 13.25
C PHE A 34 -0.78 -7.99 11.87
N TYR A 35 -0.26 -9.08 11.33
CA TYR A 35 -0.67 -9.61 10.03
C TYR A 35 -2.13 -10.06 10.04
N GLU A 36 -2.58 -10.68 11.14
CA GLU A 36 -3.98 -11.08 11.30
C GLU A 36 -4.94 -9.89 11.28
N ARG A 37 -4.58 -8.78 11.95
CA ARG A 37 -5.35 -7.53 11.92
C ARG A 37 -5.37 -6.90 10.53
N MET A 38 -4.27 -6.99 9.77
CA MET A 38 -4.21 -6.54 8.39
C MET A 38 -5.14 -7.38 7.50
N VAL A 39 -5.05 -8.71 7.58
CA VAL A 39 -5.94 -9.64 6.86
C VAL A 39 -7.41 -9.40 7.22
N ARG A 40 -7.72 -9.13 8.50
CA ARG A 40 -9.06 -8.75 8.94
C ARG A 40 -9.54 -7.47 8.25
N SER A 41 -8.70 -6.46 8.14
CA SER A 41 -9.05 -5.18 7.50
C SER A 41 -9.44 -5.37 6.04
N VAL A 42 -8.63 -6.15 5.29
CA VAL A 42 -8.94 -6.50 3.88
C VAL A 42 -10.24 -7.28 3.78
N LYS A 43 -10.43 -8.33 4.60
CA LYS A 43 -11.66 -9.15 4.58
C LYS A 43 -12.91 -8.35 4.93
N VAL A 44 -12.81 -7.41 5.87
CA VAL A 44 -13.93 -6.53 6.25
C VAL A 44 -14.30 -5.62 5.07
N ALA A 45 -13.32 -4.99 4.41
CA ALA A 45 -13.56 -4.18 3.23
C ALA A 45 -14.20 -5.01 2.12
N LEU A 46 -13.65 -6.20 1.82
CA LEU A 46 -14.16 -7.08 0.78
C LEU A 46 -15.61 -7.51 1.03
N ARG A 47 -15.94 -7.91 2.27
CA ARG A 47 -17.32 -8.29 2.64
C ARG A 47 -18.30 -7.13 2.50
N LYS A 48 -17.87 -5.90 2.84
CA LYS A 48 -18.70 -4.69 2.68
C LYS A 48 -18.91 -4.33 1.21
N THR A 49 -17.89 -4.51 0.37
CA THR A 49 -17.98 -4.20 -1.06
C THR A 49 -18.81 -5.24 -1.83
N LEU A 50 -18.60 -6.54 -1.59
CA LEU A 50 -19.28 -7.61 -2.34
C LEU A 50 -20.68 -7.95 -1.81
N GLY A 51 -20.90 -7.85 -0.49
CA GLY A 51 -22.14 -8.33 0.12
C GLY A 51 -22.40 -9.81 -0.20
N LYS A 52 -23.39 -10.09 -1.07
CA LYS A 52 -23.77 -11.44 -1.52
C LYS A 52 -23.38 -11.74 -2.98
N SER A 53 -22.71 -10.82 -3.68
CA SER A 53 -22.33 -11.02 -5.09
C SER A 53 -21.16 -12.01 -5.22
N SER A 54 -21.18 -12.82 -6.27
CA SER A 54 -20.01 -13.58 -6.73
C SER A 54 -19.37 -12.86 -7.91
N LEU A 55 -18.04 -12.77 -7.91
CA LEU A 55 -17.26 -12.05 -8.93
C LEU A 55 -16.43 -13.03 -9.74
N THR A 56 -16.14 -12.68 -11.00
CA THR A 56 -15.08 -13.35 -11.76
C THR A 56 -13.70 -13.01 -11.18
N THR A 57 -12.68 -13.74 -11.61
CA THR A 57 -11.29 -13.50 -11.17
C THR A 57 -10.82 -12.09 -11.50
N GLU A 58 -11.16 -11.57 -12.68
CA GLU A 58 -10.80 -10.23 -13.14
C GLU A 58 -11.50 -9.17 -12.28
N GLN A 59 -12.80 -9.34 -12.03
CA GLN A 59 -13.57 -8.44 -11.18
C GLN A 59 -13.05 -8.43 -9.74
N LEU A 60 -12.71 -9.60 -9.19
CA LEU A 60 -12.13 -9.71 -7.87
C LEU A 60 -10.77 -9.01 -7.79
N SER A 61 -9.93 -9.15 -8.83
CA SER A 61 -8.64 -8.46 -8.90
C SER A 61 -8.82 -6.95 -8.82
N THR A 62 -9.74 -6.38 -9.60
CA THR A 62 -10.04 -4.94 -9.58
C THR A 62 -10.50 -4.49 -8.19
N VAL A 63 -11.44 -5.21 -7.58
CA VAL A 63 -11.95 -4.85 -6.25
C VAL A 63 -10.83 -4.93 -5.19
N LEU A 64 -9.95 -5.93 -5.27
CA LEU A 64 -8.81 -6.02 -4.37
C LEU A 64 -7.83 -4.85 -4.53
N THR A 65 -7.57 -4.40 -5.76
CA THR A 65 -6.74 -3.22 -6.03
C THR A 65 -7.36 -1.95 -5.43
N GLU A 66 -8.68 -1.77 -5.54
CA GLU A 66 -9.37 -0.63 -4.92
C GLU A 66 -9.29 -0.68 -3.39
N ILE A 67 -9.49 -1.86 -2.79
CA ILE A 67 -9.37 -2.08 -1.34
C ILE A 67 -7.95 -1.80 -0.86
N GLU A 68 -6.94 -2.27 -1.59
CA GLU A 68 -5.53 -1.98 -1.33
C GLU A 68 -5.29 -0.46 -1.33
N GLY A 69 -5.77 0.24 -2.37
CA GLY A 69 -5.65 1.68 -2.48
C GLY A 69 -6.29 2.43 -1.31
N MET A 70 -7.48 1.98 -0.87
CA MET A 70 -8.18 2.53 0.29
C MET A 70 -7.40 2.31 1.59
N ILE A 71 -6.89 1.10 1.83
CA ILE A 71 -6.13 0.78 3.05
C ILE A 71 -4.83 1.60 3.09
N ASN A 72 -4.12 1.69 1.96
CA ASN A 72 -2.86 2.45 1.87
C ASN A 72 -3.07 3.97 1.91
N SER A 73 -4.27 4.46 1.61
CA SER A 73 -4.64 5.88 1.73
C SER A 73 -5.19 6.24 3.11
N ARG A 74 -5.39 5.28 4.00
CA ARG A 74 -5.99 5.53 5.32
C ARG A 74 -5.03 6.35 6.21
N PRO A 75 -5.49 7.45 6.82
CA PRO A 75 -4.71 8.21 7.79
C PRO A 75 -4.24 7.35 8.97
N ILE A 76 -2.96 7.47 9.32
CA ILE A 76 -2.37 6.92 10.55
C ILE A 76 -2.13 7.99 11.62
N THR A 77 -2.12 9.27 11.22
CA THR A 77 -2.05 10.42 12.12
C THR A 77 -3.41 11.11 12.19
N TYR A 78 -3.51 12.10 13.08
CA TYR A 78 -4.66 12.97 13.19
C TYR A 78 -5.00 13.62 11.84
N VAL A 79 -6.30 13.71 11.55
CA VAL A 79 -6.83 14.41 10.39
C VAL A 79 -7.37 15.74 10.88
N GLY A 80 -6.68 16.80 10.50
CA GLY A 80 -7.07 18.17 10.79
C GLY A 80 -8.34 18.61 10.10
N SER A 81 -9.00 19.62 10.67
CA SER A 81 -10.15 20.28 10.06
C SER A 81 -9.78 21.61 9.40
N GLU A 82 -8.63 22.18 9.74
CA GLU A 82 -8.17 23.46 9.21
C GLU A 82 -7.28 23.28 7.98
N THR A 83 -7.24 24.30 7.10
CA THR A 83 -6.47 24.26 5.85
C THR A 83 -4.96 24.34 6.05
N GLU A 84 -4.53 24.94 7.16
CA GLU A 84 -3.11 25.12 7.52
C GLU A 84 -2.52 23.90 8.26
N GLU A 85 -3.36 22.92 8.59
CA GLU A 85 -2.89 21.72 9.28
C GLU A 85 -2.09 20.79 8.35
N PRO A 86 -1.08 20.09 8.89
CA PRO A 86 -0.28 19.18 8.10
C PRO A 86 -1.12 18.03 7.55
N ILE A 87 -0.81 17.63 6.32
CA ILE A 87 -1.46 16.50 5.66
C ILE A 87 -1.24 15.23 6.50
N PRO A 88 -2.30 14.45 6.79
CA PRO A 88 -2.15 13.22 7.57
C PRO A 88 -1.23 12.23 6.86
N LEU A 89 -0.33 11.62 7.63
CA LEU A 89 0.47 10.52 7.16
C LEU A 89 -0.43 9.31 6.86
N THR A 90 -0.07 8.57 5.83
CA THR A 90 -0.75 7.34 5.39
C THR A 90 0.33 6.31 5.03
N PRO A 91 0.00 5.01 4.99
CA PRO A 91 0.96 3.99 4.55
C PRO A 91 1.58 4.28 3.17
N ALA A 92 0.80 4.84 2.24
CA ALA A 92 1.29 5.24 0.92
C ALA A 92 2.45 6.25 0.97
N HIS A 93 2.49 7.13 1.97
CA HIS A 93 3.62 8.06 2.14
C HIS A 93 4.94 7.32 2.42
N PHE A 94 4.91 6.17 3.09
CA PHE A 94 6.13 5.38 3.35
C PHE A 94 6.51 4.51 2.16
N ILE A 95 5.53 4.00 1.41
CA ILE A 95 5.77 3.08 0.29
C ILE A 95 6.14 3.84 -1.00
N ILE A 96 5.42 4.92 -1.28
CA ILE A 96 5.49 5.66 -2.56
C ILE A 96 6.09 7.07 -2.35
N GLY A 97 6.17 7.56 -1.11
CA GLY A 97 6.61 8.93 -0.82
C GLY A 97 5.52 10.00 -0.96
N LYS A 98 4.29 9.61 -1.32
CA LYS A 98 3.16 10.54 -1.58
C LYS A 98 1.80 9.84 -1.45
N ARG A 99 0.72 10.61 -1.51
CA ARG A 99 -0.65 10.08 -1.57
C ARG A 99 -0.87 9.32 -2.87
N ILE A 100 -1.62 8.22 -2.84
CA ILE A 100 -2.00 7.44 -4.03
C ILE A 100 -2.80 8.29 -5.03
N THR A 101 -3.61 9.21 -4.53
CA THR A 101 -4.42 10.13 -5.34
C THR A 101 -3.66 11.36 -5.84
N SER A 102 -2.34 11.43 -5.62
CA SER A 102 -1.55 12.56 -6.11
C SER A 102 -1.51 12.56 -7.63
N LEU A 103 -1.78 13.72 -8.23
CA LEU A 103 -1.61 13.91 -9.66
C LEU A 103 -0.15 13.61 -10.09
N PRO A 104 0.06 13.14 -11.33
CA PRO A 104 1.40 13.05 -11.87
C PRO A 104 2.07 14.43 -11.83
N PRO A 105 3.40 14.49 -11.63
CA PRO A 105 4.10 15.77 -11.64
C PRO A 105 3.87 16.45 -12.99
N VAL A 106 3.38 17.68 -12.96
CA VAL A 106 3.24 18.49 -14.16
C VAL A 106 4.65 18.77 -14.67
N ARG A 107 5.01 18.20 -15.82
CA ARG A 107 6.20 18.65 -16.55
C ARG A 107 5.84 19.99 -17.19
N LEU A 108 5.99 21.07 -16.42
CA LEU A 108 5.95 22.40 -17.00
C LEU A 108 7.18 22.49 -17.92
N HIS A 109 6.98 22.35 -19.22
CA HIS A 109 7.96 22.81 -20.19
C HIS A 109 7.87 24.33 -20.15
N LEU A 110 8.57 24.91 -19.20
CA LEU A 110 8.60 26.35 -19.07
C LEU A 110 9.42 26.85 -20.24
N ASP A 111 8.73 27.43 -21.21
CA ASP A 111 9.34 28.27 -22.23
C ASP A 111 10.23 29.26 -21.49
N SER A 112 11.51 29.28 -21.85
CA SER A 112 12.57 30.06 -21.19
C SER A 112 12.20 31.55 -21.04
N ASN A 113 11.32 32.05 -21.90
CA ASN A 113 10.79 33.41 -21.88
C ASN A 113 9.81 33.68 -20.71
N LEU A 114 9.08 32.67 -20.21
CA LEU A 114 8.11 32.82 -19.12
C LEU A 114 8.82 32.89 -17.74
N TYR A 115 9.90 32.12 -17.58
CA TYR A 115 10.74 32.18 -16.38
C TYR A 115 11.37 33.56 -16.18
N GLN A 116 11.88 34.18 -17.24
CA GLN A 116 12.46 35.53 -17.20
C GLN A 116 11.42 36.61 -16.84
N LYS A 117 10.13 36.35 -17.13
CA LYS A 117 9.03 37.27 -16.83
C LYS A 117 8.46 37.10 -15.41
N MET A 118 8.72 35.98 -14.74
CA MET A 118 8.29 35.73 -13.36
C MET A 118 9.30 36.20 -12.30
N LEU A 119 10.53 36.53 -12.70
CA LEU A 119 11.62 36.96 -11.82
C LEU A 119 11.87 38.48 -11.85
N ASN A 120 11.07 39.23 -12.61
CA ASN A 120 11.07 40.70 -12.67
C ASN A 120 9.68 41.22 -12.26
#